data_AF-A0A1I7I2S3-F1
#
_entry.id   AF-A0A1I7I2S3-F1
#
_cell.length_a   1.000
_cell.length_b   1.000
_cell.length_c   1.000
_cell.angle_alpha   90.00
_cell.angle_beta   90.00
_cell.angle_gamma   90.00
#
_symmetry.space_group_name_H-M   'P 1'
#
loop_
_entity.id
_entity.type
_entity.pdbx_description
1 polymer ?
#
loop_
_entity_poly.entity_id
_entity_poly.type
_entity_poly.pdbx_seq_one_letter_code
_entity_poly.pdbx_strand_id
1 'polypeptide(L)'
;MKSDDRGVIEMIQENPYMQYFLGLEAFTYEQVMTPSLLISIIKRIDLDLLESLIDDLIRKGLKLKAGANQEEVDQDTKDEETAEINLYPLGPQMKLCA
;
A
#
# COMPACT_ATOMS: atom_id res chain seq x y z
N MET A 1 -9.94 8.52 -18.15
CA MET A 1 -8.77 8.16 -17.34
C MET A 1 -7.72 7.62 -18.30
N LYS A 2 -6.50 8.18 -18.36
CA LYS A 2 -5.46 7.71 -19.30
C LYS A 2 -4.86 6.43 -18.73
N SER A 3 -5.28 5.27 -19.23
CA SER A 3 -4.80 3.95 -18.78
C SER A 3 -3.49 3.52 -19.46
N ASP A 4 -2.70 4.49 -19.95
CA ASP A 4 -1.40 4.25 -20.59
C ASP A 4 -0.29 4.31 -19.54
N ASP A 5 0.81 3.62 -19.78
CA ASP A 5 1.96 3.49 -18.86
C ASP A 5 2.43 4.87 -18.37
N ARG A 6 2.44 5.86 -19.27
CA ARG A 6 2.83 7.24 -18.97
C ARG A 6 1.84 7.92 -18.02
N GLY A 7 0.54 7.68 -18.21
CA GLY A 7 -0.50 8.20 -17.33
C GLY A 7 -0.43 7.60 -15.93
N VAL A 8 -0.01 6.34 -15.79
CA VAL A 8 0.24 5.73 -14.46
C VAL A 8 1.42 6.39 -13.77
N ILE A 9 2.50 6.70 -14.50
CA ILE A 9 3.64 7.44 -13.94
C ILE A 9 3.21 8.84 -13.48
N GLU A 10 2.46 9.58 -14.29
CA GLU A 10 1.89 10.89 -13.92
C GLU A 10 1.05 10.80 -12.63
N MET A 11 0.18 9.79 -12.54
CA MET A 11 -0.64 9.56 -11.34
C MET A 11 0.20 9.28 -10.09
N ILE A 12 1.32 8.56 -10.21
CA ILE A 12 2.23 8.31 -9.09
C ILE A 12 2.97 9.60 -8.69
N GLN A 13 3.39 10.42 -9.66
CA GLN A 13 4.07 11.69 -9.38
C GLN A 13 3.17 12.67 -8.63
N GLU A 14 1.87 12.69 -8.91
CA GLU A 14 0.92 13.60 -8.28
C GLU A 14 0.43 13.10 -6.89
N ASN A 15 0.63 11.83 -6.57
CA ASN A 15 0.08 11.21 -5.36
C ASN A 15 1.16 10.85 -4.32
N PRO A 16 1.28 11.61 -3.22
CA PRO A 16 2.29 11.34 -2.19
C PRO A 16 2.11 9.99 -1.48
N TYR A 17 0.88 9.46 -1.40
CA TYR A 17 0.65 8.15 -0.81
C TYR A 17 1.22 7.03 -1.68
N MET A 18 1.09 7.14 -3.01
CA MET A 18 1.68 6.16 -3.94
C MET A 18 3.20 6.17 -3.83
N GLN A 19 3.81 7.35 -3.76
CA GLN A 19 5.26 7.50 -3.57
C GLN A 19 5.75 6.90 -2.25
N TYR A 20 4.99 7.09 -1.18
CA TYR A 20 5.28 6.45 0.11
C TYR A 20 5.25 4.92 0.01
N PHE A 21 4.25 4.33 -0.65
CA PHE A 21 4.18 2.87 -0.84
C PHE A 21 5.31 2.32 -1.71
N LEU A 22 5.87 3.14 -2.60
CA LEU A 22 7.09 2.80 -3.34
C LEU A 22 8.37 2.88 -2.48
N GLY A 23 8.26 3.36 -1.23
CA GLY A 23 9.37 3.48 -0.30
C GLY A 23 10.25 4.71 -0.52
N LEU A 24 9.74 5.76 -1.18
CA LEU A 24 10.47 7.02 -1.31
C LEU A 24 10.56 7.74 0.04
N GLU A 25 11.76 8.20 0.39
CA GLU A 25 12.01 8.91 1.66
C GLU A 25 11.32 10.27 1.73
N ALA A 26 11.10 10.90 0.57
CA ALA A 26 10.44 12.19 0.44
C ALA A 26 9.62 12.26 -0.84
N PHE A 27 8.59 13.11 -0.82
CA PHE A 27 7.78 13.40 -1.99
C PHE A 27 8.59 14.14 -3.06
N THR A 28 8.41 13.74 -4.32
CA THR A 28 9.09 14.33 -5.48
C THR A 28 8.15 14.52 -6.66
N TYR A 29 8.39 15.56 -7.44
CA TYR A 29 7.74 15.80 -8.74
C TYR A 29 8.52 15.16 -9.90
N GLU A 30 9.71 14.63 -9.63
CA GLU A 30 10.51 13.93 -10.64
C GLU A 30 9.88 12.60 -11.02
N GLN A 31 10.27 12.09 -12.18
CA GLN A 31 9.78 10.79 -12.63
C GLN A 31 10.38 9.68 -11.77
N VAL A 32 9.52 9.02 -10.99
CA VAL A 32 9.94 7.94 -10.07
C VAL A 32 10.54 6.73 -10.80
N MET A 33 10.07 6.44 -12.02
CA MET A 33 10.61 5.40 -12.89
C MET A 33 10.19 5.61 -14.35
N THR A 34 10.88 4.97 -15.28
CA THR A 34 10.49 5.02 -16.69
C THR A 34 9.23 4.19 -16.94
N PRO A 35 8.35 4.60 -17.87
CA PRO A 35 7.14 3.84 -18.21
C PRO A 35 7.45 2.39 -18.62
N SER A 36 8.53 2.18 -19.36
CA SER A 36 8.96 0.84 -19.77
C SER A 36 9.38 -0.04 -18.60
N LEU A 37 10.01 0.54 -17.56
CA LEU A 37 10.39 -0.20 -16.36
C LEU A 37 9.15 -0.66 -15.59
N LEU A 38 8.16 0.22 -15.41
CA LEU A 38 6.87 -0.11 -14.79
C LEU A 38 6.22 -1.33 -15.46
N ILE A 39 6.12 -1.33 -16.79
CA ILE A 39 5.54 -2.46 -17.53
C ILE A 39 6.38 -3.72 -17.44
N SER A 40 7.71 -3.59 -17.43
CA SER A 40 8.57 -4.77 -17.27
C SER A 40 8.39 -5.44 -15.91
N ILE A 41 8.10 -4.67 -14.85
CA ILE A 41 7.80 -5.17 -13.51
C ILE A 41 6.41 -5.82 -13.51
N ILE A 42 5.39 -5.11 -14.01
CA ILE A 42 4.01 -5.61 -14.04
C ILE A 42 3.92 -6.91 -14.84
N LYS A 43 4.60 -7.03 -15.97
CA LYS A 43 4.61 -8.27 -16.78
C LYS A 43 5.26 -9.47 -16.09
N ARG A 44 6.12 -9.25 -15.11
CA ARG A 44 6.71 -10.32 -14.29
C ARG A 44 5.79 -10.76 -13.16
N ILE A 45 4.77 -9.96 -12.85
CA ILE A 45 3.72 -10.31 -11.92
C ILE A 45 2.58 -10.87 -12.77
N ASP A 46 2.52 -12.20 -12.86
CA ASP A 46 1.41 -12.90 -13.47
C ASP A 46 0.12 -12.67 -12.66
N LEU A 47 -1.02 -12.82 -13.33
CA LEU A 47 -2.33 -12.55 -12.73
C LEU A 47 -2.58 -13.47 -11.52
N ASP A 48 -2.20 -14.74 -11.64
CA ASP A 48 -2.37 -15.75 -10.58
C ASP A 48 -1.53 -15.39 -9.35
N LEU A 49 -0.29 -14.93 -9.54
CA LEU A 49 0.54 -14.41 -8.46
C LEU A 49 -0.08 -13.18 -7.80
N LEU A 50 -0.58 -12.22 -8.57
CA LEU A 50 -1.20 -11.01 -8.02
C LEU A 50 -2.44 -11.36 -7.19
N GLU A 51 -3.30 -12.24 -7.69
CA GLU A 51 -4.51 -12.68 -7.00
C GLU A 51 -4.15 -13.40 -5.69
N SER A 52 -3.17 -14.32 -5.73
CA SER A 52 -2.67 -14.98 -4.52
C SER A 52 -2.11 -14.01 -3.49
N LEU A 53 -1.39 -12.96 -3.92
CA LEU A 53 -0.83 -11.96 -3.02
C LEU A 53 -1.92 -11.09 -2.37
N ILE A 54 -2.94 -10.72 -3.13
CA ILE A 54 -4.09 -9.95 -2.61
C ILE A 54 -4.86 -10.79 -1.59
N ASP A 55 -5.12 -12.06 -1.90
CA ASP A 55 -5.78 -13.01 -0.99
C ASP A 55 -5.00 -13.15 0.32
N ASP A 56 -3.68 -13.31 0.24
CA ASP A 56 -2.79 -13.38 1.38
C ASP A 56 -2.80 -12.11 2.23
N LEU A 57 -2.76 -10.95 1.57
CA LEU A 57 -2.83 -9.64 2.22
C LEU A 57 -4.14 -9.47 2.97
N ILE A 58 -5.27 -9.88 2.38
CA ILE A 58 -6.60 -9.82 3.01
C ILE A 58 -6.65 -10.76 4.21
N ARG A 59 -6.22 -12.02 4.05
CA ARG A 59 -6.22 -13.02 5.13
C ARG A 59 -5.38 -12.57 6.32
N LYS A 60 -4.17 -12.06 6.07
CA LYS A 60 -3.23 -11.62 7.10
C LYS A 60 -3.60 -10.25 7.70
N GLY A 61 -3.99 -9.29 6.85
CA GLY A 61 -4.26 -7.90 7.23
C GLY A 61 -5.60 -7.70 7.93
N LEU A 62 -6.66 -8.40 7.49
CA LEU A 62 -7.99 -8.27 8.10
C LEU A 62 -8.25 -9.28 9.22
N LYS A 63 -7.28 -10.17 9.54
CA LYS A 63 -7.44 -11.30 10.48
C LYS A 63 -8.80 -11.99 10.30
N LEU A 64 -9.27 -12.13 9.06
CA LEU A 64 -10.56 -12.75 8.81
C LEU A 64 -10.46 -14.20 9.26
N LYS A 65 -10.98 -14.48 10.46
CA LYS A 65 -11.24 -15.84 10.89
C LYS A 65 -12.26 -16.37 9.88
N ALA A 66 -11.80 -17.22 8.98
CA ALA A 66 -12.70 -18.07 8.23
C ALA A 66 -13.53 -18.86 9.26
N GLY A 67 -14.78 -18.47 9.50
CA GLY A 67 -15.70 -19.31 10.25
C GLY A 67 -16.06 -20.55 9.40
N ALA A 68 -16.35 -21.73 9.94
CA ALA A 68 -16.44 -22.22 11.31
C ALA A 68 -16.47 -23.77 11.30
N ASN A 69 -16.34 -24.35 12.50
CA ASN A 69 -16.21 -25.77 12.94
C ASN A 69 -14.73 -26.15 13.21
N GLN A 70 -14.26 -26.34 14.46
CA GLN A 70 -14.93 -26.73 15.71
C GLN A 70 -14.41 -25.95 16.92
N GLU A 71 -15.29 -25.82 17.93
CA GLU A 71 -15.01 -25.46 19.34
C GLU A 71 -13.90 -26.40 19.89
N GLU A 72 -12.93 -25.95 20.69
CA GLU A 72 -13.11 -25.56 22.10
C GLU A 72 -12.16 -24.43 22.56
N VAL A 73 -12.59 -23.84 23.67
CA VAL A 73 -12.10 -22.66 24.38
C VAL A 73 -10.76 -22.91 25.08
N ASP A 74 -9.85 -21.94 25.02
CA ASP A 74 -9.12 -21.57 26.23
C ASP A 74 -9.02 -20.04 26.35
N GLN A 75 -9.44 -19.56 27.51
CA GLN A 75 -9.40 -18.15 27.87
C GLN A 75 -7.98 -17.83 28.34
N ASP A 76 -7.32 -16.86 27.71
CA ASP A 76 -6.51 -15.96 28.54
C ASP A 76 -6.44 -14.53 27.99
N THR A 77 -6.52 -13.65 28.97
CA THR A 77 -6.48 -12.20 29.10
C THR A 77 -6.04 -11.29 27.94
N LYS A 78 -6.78 -10.17 27.85
CA LYS A 78 -6.34 -8.74 27.78
C LYS A 78 -5.20 -8.42 26.81
N ASP A 79 -5.36 -7.51 25.86
CA ASP A 79 -5.42 -6.08 26.15
C ASP A 79 -6.14 -5.31 25.03
N GLU A 80 -6.89 -4.28 25.45
CA GLU A 80 -7.31 -3.19 24.59
C GLU A 80 -6.07 -2.35 24.22
N GLU A 81 -5.58 -2.52 23.00
CA GLU A 81 -4.83 -1.47 22.34
C GLU A 81 -5.59 -1.13 21.05
N THR A 82 -6.37 -0.05 21.12
CA THR A 82 -6.68 0.75 19.95
C THR A 82 -5.35 1.14 19.33
N ALA A 83 -4.89 0.35 18.36
CA ALA A 83 -3.78 0.74 17.52
C ALA A 83 -4.22 2.04 16.84
N GLU A 84 -3.75 3.16 17.39
CA GLU A 84 -3.68 4.42 16.67
C GLU A 84 -3.01 4.09 15.34
N ILE A 85 -3.81 3.98 14.29
CA ILE A 85 -3.30 4.08 12.93
C ILE A 85 -2.77 5.50 12.88
N ASN A 86 -1.47 5.64 13.14
CA ASN A 86 -0.74 6.88 13.03
C ASN A 86 -0.84 7.31 11.56
N LEU A 87 -1.90 8.03 11.24
CA LEU A 87 -2.09 8.74 9.98
C LEU A 87 -1.19 9.99 10.01
N TYR A 88 0.12 9.74 10.15
CA TYR A 88 1.28 10.64 10.24
C TYR A 88 1.16 11.94 11.07
N PRO A 89 2.21 12.32 11.82
CA PRO A 89 2.40 13.73 12.10
C PRO A 89 2.72 14.41 10.76
N LEU A 90 1.82 15.27 10.29
CA LEU A 90 2.10 16.23 9.22
C LEU A 90 3.41 16.93 9.57
N GLY A 91 4.48 16.61 8.85
CA GLY A 91 5.77 17.28 8.99
C GLY A 91 5.60 18.80 8.83
N PRO A 92 6.54 19.62 9.34
CA PRO A 92 6.45 21.06 9.24
C PRO A 92 6.18 21.46 7.80
N GLN A 93 5.02 22.09 7.55
CA GLN A 93 4.71 22.61 6.22
C GLN A 93 5.90 23.45 5.77
N MET A 94 6.50 23.08 4.64
CA MET A 94 7.48 23.93 3.97
C MET A 94 6.82 25.30 3.81
N LYS A 95 7.30 26.29 4.57
CA LYS A 95 7.02 27.69 4.27
C LYS A 95 7.58 27.93 2.88
N LEU A 96 6.67 28.12 1.93
CA LEU A 96 7.00 28.74 0.66
C LEU A 96 7.49 30.15 1.01
N CYS A 97 8.81 30.34 1.06
CA CYS A 97 9.38 31.68 1.11
C CYS A 97 9.06 32.33 -0.24
N ALA A 98 8.27 33.39 -0.17
CA ALA A 98 8.01 34.33 -1.27
C ALA A 98 9.24 35.21 -1.54
#